data_AF-F0U514-F1
#
_entry.id   AF-F0U514-F1
#
_cell.length_a   1.000
_cell.length_b   1.000
_cell.length_c   1.000
_cell.angle_alpha   90.00
_cell.angle_beta   90.00
_cell.angle_gamma   90.00
#
_symmetry.space_group_name_H-M   'P 1'
#
loop_
_entity.id
_entity.type
_entity.pdbx_description
1 polymer ?
#
loop_
_entity_poly.entity_id
_entity_poly.type
_entity_poly.pdbx_seq_one_letter_code
_entity_poly.pdbx_strand_id
1 'polypeptide(L)' 'MPVGLMGDLSNSNPYCGKMVTITYGGKTVTAMVKDKCMGCKGGSIDMTQHLFVQFADMGEGRLSGVQWWFN' A
#
# COMPACT_ATOMS: atom_id res chain seq x y z
N MET A 1 4.50 -0.03 -2.39
CA MET A 1 5.03 -0.31 -1.02
C MET A 1 6.25 0.56 -0.76
N PRO A 2 6.60 0.88 0.50
CA PRO A 2 7.69 1.81 0.81
C PRO A 2 9.07 1.23 0.49
N VAL A 3 9.98 2.07 -0.02
CA VAL A 3 11.34 1.66 -0.43
C VAL A 3 12.12 1.01 0.70
N GLY A 4 12.00 1.51 1.93
CA GLY A 4 12.71 0.92 3.07
C GLY A 4 12.29 -0.51 3.40
N LEU A 5 11.05 -0.90 3.06
CA LEU A 5 10.57 -2.28 3.20
C LEU A 5 10.98 -3.15 2.01
N MET A 6 10.86 -2.60 0.79
CA MET A 6 11.16 -3.36 -0.43
C MET A 6 12.66 -3.54 -0.66
N GLY A 7 13.50 -2.69 -0.08
CA GLY A 7 14.94 -2.70 -0.29
C GLY A 7 15.35 -2.26 -1.70
N ASP A 8 16.61 -2.58 -2.05
CA ASP A 8 17.25 -2.07 -3.26
C ASP A 8 16.72 -2.73 -4.54
N LEU A 9 16.28 -3.98 -4.45
CA LEU A 9 15.75 -4.72 -5.59
C LEU A 9 14.47 -4.04 -6.12
N SER A 10 14.49 -3.69 -7.40
CA SER A 10 13.31 -3.21 -8.12
C SER A 10 12.65 -4.36 -8.87
N ASN A 11 13.35 -4.93 -9.86
CA ASN A 11 12.88 -6.10 -10.60
C ASN A 11 13.10 -7.39 -9.78
N SER A 12 12.18 -8.34 -9.92
CA SER A 12 12.19 -9.62 -9.18
C SER A 12 12.18 -9.46 -7.66
N ASN A 13 11.67 -8.34 -7.15
CA ASN A 13 11.52 -8.11 -5.73
C ASN A 13 10.59 -9.18 -5.12
N PRO A 14 10.96 -9.84 -4.00
CA PRO A 14 10.17 -10.92 -3.42
C PRO A 14 8.79 -10.48 -2.91
N TYR A 15 8.58 -9.18 -2.71
CA TYR A 15 7.27 -8.63 -2.34
C TYR A 15 6.35 -8.40 -3.53
N CYS A 16 6.88 -8.29 -4.76
CA CYS A 16 6.05 -8.13 -5.95
C CYS A 16 5.16 -9.36 -6.15
N GLY A 17 3.88 -9.13 -6.44
CA GLY A 17 2.88 -10.19 -6.61
C GLY A 17 2.30 -10.74 -5.30
N LYS A 18 2.86 -10.39 -4.12
CA LYS A 18 2.23 -10.74 -2.84
C LYS A 18 0.95 -9.94 -2.63
N MET A 19 0.03 -10.53 -1.88
CA MET A 19 -1.21 -9.88 -1.47
C MET A 19 -1.02 -9.23 -0.10
N VAL A 20 -1.61 -8.05 0.08
CA VAL A 20 -1.72 -7.35 1.35
C VAL A 20 -3.20 -7.12 1.66
N THR A 21 -3.58 -7.30 2.92
CA THR A 21 -4.89 -6.90 3.43
C THR A 21 -4.75 -5.53 4.07
N ILE A 22 -5.67 -4.61 3.76
CA ILE A 22 -5.67 -3.22 4.18
C ILE A 22 -7.00 -2.93 4.87
N THR A 23 -6.96 -2.37 6.08
CA THR A 23 -8.12 -1.97 6.88
C THR A 23 -8.07 -0.49 7.21
N TYR A 24 -9.19 0.20 6.96
CA TYR A 24 -9.40 1.59 7.35
C TYR A 24 -10.89 1.90 7.48
N GLY A 25 -11.29 2.63 8.53
CA GLY A 25 -12.67 3.08 8.71
C GLY A 25 -13.71 1.95 8.73
N GLY A 26 -13.35 0.78 9.27
CA GLY A 26 -14.23 -0.41 9.29
C GLY A 26 -14.34 -1.16 7.96
N LYS A 27 -13.68 -0.71 6.90
CA LYS A 27 -13.58 -1.41 5.62
C LYS A 27 -12.27 -2.19 5.53
N THR A 28 -12.31 -3.34 4.87
CA THR A 28 -11.14 -4.20 4.64
C THR A 28 -11.10 -4.63 3.18
N VAL A 29 -9.97 -4.41 2.51
CA VAL A 29 -9.77 -4.74 1.09
C VAL A 29 -8.40 -5.38 0.92
N THR A 30 -8.32 -6.38 0.03
CA THR A 30 -7.05 -7.03 -0.33
C THR A 30 -6.54 -6.48 -1.65
N ALA A 31 -5.23 -6.19 -1.74
CA ALA A 31 -4.59 -5.68 -2.94
C ALA A 31 -3.27 -6.41 -3.23
N MET A 32 -2.86 -6.43 -4.50
CA MET A 32 -1.58 -7.00 -4.92
C MET A 32 -0.49 -5.93 -4.91
N VAL A 33 0.67 -6.26 -4.36
CA VAL A 33 1.87 -5.42 -4.44
C VAL A 33 2.41 -5.44 -5.87
N LYS A 34 2.44 -4.26 -6.50
CA LYS A 34 2.95 -4.08 -7.87
C LYS A 34 4.17 -3.18 -7.98
N ASP A 35 4.31 -2.20 -7.09
CA ASP A 35 5.33 -1.17 -7.26
C ASP A 35 5.97 -0.70 -5.95
N LYS A 36 7.17 -0.13 -6.09
CA LYS A 36 8.01 0.44 -5.05
C LYS A 36 7.92 1.97 -5.06
N CYS A 37 7.49 2.54 -3.94
CA CYS A 37 7.40 3.98 -3.75
C CYS A 37 8.69 4.51 -3.08
N MET A 38 9.51 5.22 -3.85
CA MET A 38 10.77 5.81 -3.37
C MET A 38 10.58 6.94 -2.35
N GLY A 39 9.44 7.64 -2.40
CA GLY A 39 9.09 8.71 -1.46
C GLY A 39 8.42 8.23 -0.16
N CYS A 40 8.00 6.97 -0.11
CA CYS A 40 7.22 6.44 1.01
C CYS A 40 8.14 5.92 2.11
N LYS A 41 7.86 6.31 3.35
CA LYS A 41 8.67 5.98 4.54
C LYS A 41 7.88 5.13 5.53
N GLY A 42 8.60 4.32 6.30
CA GLY A 42 8.02 3.46 7.35
C GLY A 42 6.97 2.50 6.79
N GLY A 43 5.77 2.50 7.39
CA GLY A 43 4.63 1.69 6.94
C GLY A 43 3.74 2.36 5.89
N SER A 44 4.16 3.47 5.27
CA SER A 44 3.34 4.18 4.29
C SER A 44 3.23 3.38 2.99
N ILE A 45 2.01 3.01 2.61
CA ILE A 45 1.71 2.40 1.31
C ILE A 45 1.12 3.44 0.36
N ASP A 46 1.52 3.36 -0.90
CA ASP A 46 0.96 4.19 -1.97
C ASP A 46 -0.07 3.36 -2.73
N MET A 47 -1.32 3.81 -2.69
CA MET A 47 -2.47 3.08 -3.23
C MET A 47 -2.81 3.62 -4.61
N THR A 48 -3.20 2.74 -5.53
CA THR A 48 -3.79 3.20 -6.80
C THR A 48 -5.07 3.98 -6.50
N GLN A 49 -5.45 4.91 -7.38
CA GLN A 49 -6.69 5.68 -7.23
C GLN A 49 -7.90 4.77 -7.03
N HIS A 50 -7.97 3.68 -7.81
CA HIS A 50 -9.05 2.69 -7.71
C HIS A 50 -9.13 1.99 -6.35
N LEU A 51 -8.00 1.76 -5.67
CA LEU A 51 -7.97 1.19 -4.34
C LEU A 51 -8.30 2.25 -3.28
N PHE A 52 -7.76 3.47 -3.42
CA PHE A 52 -7.97 4.56 -2.47
C PHE A 52 -9.45 4.94 -2.33
N VAL A 53 -10.18 5.02 -3.44
CA VAL A 53 -11.62 5.37 -3.44
C VAL A 53 -12.51 4.36 -2.71
N GLN A 54 -12.01 3.15 -2.43
CA GLN A 54 -12.75 2.20 -1.60
C GLN A 54 -12.77 2.63 -0.13
N PHE A 55 -11.75 3.37 0.32
CA PHE A 55 -11.57 3.80 1.70
C PHE A 55 -12.01 5.25 1.95
N ALA A 56 -11.73 6.17 1.03
CA ALA A 56 -12.02 7.60 1.18
C ALA A 56 -12.13 8.33 -0.16
N ASP A 57 -12.65 9.56 -0.14
CA ASP A 57 -12.66 10.44 -1.32
C ASP A 57 -11.24 10.89 -1.71
N MET A 58 -10.97 11.03 -3.01
CA MET A 58 -9.64 11.42 -3.51
C MET A 58 -9.16 12.78 -2.97
N GLY A 59 -10.06 13.68 -2.58
CA GLY A 59 -9.76 14.98 -1.98
C GLY A 59 -9.07 14.89 -0.61
N GLU A 60 -9.20 13.77 0.10
CA GLU A 60 -8.48 13.55 1.36
C GLU A 60 -6.97 13.44 1.14
N GLY A 61 -6.55 12.95 -0.03
CA GLY A 61 -5.15 12.84 -0.47
C GLY A 61 -4.29 11.83 0.29
N ARG A 62 -4.40 11.75 1.62
CA ARG A 62 -3.64 10.84 2.49
C ARG A 62 -4.42 10.47 3.74
N LEU A 63 -4.51 9.16 3.98
CA LEU A 63 -5.17 8.61 5.17
C LEU A 63 -4.14 8.30 6.27
N SER A 64 -4.50 8.59 7.51
CA SER A 64 -3.71 8.24 8.70
C SER A 64 -4.42 7.15 9.50
N GLY A 65 -3.67 6.24 10.13
CA GLY A 65 -4.26 5.13 10.90
C GLY A 65 -4.71 3.93 10.04
N VAL A 66 -4.31 3.87 8.77
CA VAL A 66 -4.49 2.69 7.92
C VAL A 66 -3.65 1.54 8.48
N GLN A 67 -4.29 0.39 8.70
CA GLN A 67 -3.62 -0.84 9.09
C GLN A 67 -3.48 -1.76 7.88
N TRP A 68 -2.36 -2.46 7.75
CA TRP A 68 -2.17 -3.44 6.69
C TRP A 68 -1.18 -4.51 7.10
N TRP A 69 -1.29 -5.69 6.48
CA TRP A 69 -0.39 -6.81 6.67
C TRP A 69 -0.29 -7.64 5.38
N PHE A 70 0.82 -8.36 5.22
CA PHE A 70 0.94 -9.38 4.17
C PHE A 70 0.09 -10.58 4.51
N ASN A 71 -0.56 -11.15 3.49
CA ASN A 71 -1.27 -12.43 3.62
C ASN A 71 -0.30 -13.60 3.69
#